data_AF-A0A914NIV0-F1
#
_entry.id   AF-A0A914NIV0-F1
#
_cell.length_a   1.000
_cell.length_b   1.000
_cell.length_c   1.000
_cell.angle_alpha   90.00
_cell.angle_beta   90.00
_cell.angle_gamma   90.00
#
_symmetry.space_group_name_H-M   'P 1'
#
loop_
_entity.id
_entity.type
_entity.pdbx_description
1 polymer ?
#
loop_
_entity_poly.entity_id
_entity_poly.type
_entity_poly.pdbx_seq_one_letter_code
_entity_poly.pdbx_strand_id
1 'polypeptide(L)'
;MVRKAIEDISYRGGSTLTSKAVELAVQDLEKGKRDDALQVIVLMNDGMSQDPWENVLAASKRLAQSGAERFGVALGEEVDLRELEHYVGDKKRIYRDGSTERFLEDIVGLINNNNKCLDSNSEKKVENSNKNNNEGVVVIMVVVVVLENLEIFRYKY
;
A
#
# COMPACT_ATOMS: atom_id res chain seq x y z
N MET A 1 10.29 12.80 -14.66
CA MET A 1 10.93 12.97 -13.33
C MET A 1 10.72 11.76 -12.43
N VAL A 2 9.51 11.25 -12.27
CA VAL A 2 9.22 10.04 -11.44
C VAL A 2 9.85 8.76 -11.99
N ARG A 3 9.64 8.45 -13.27
CA ARG A 3 10.18 7.24 -13.91
C ARG A 3 11.69 7.09 -13.73
N LYS A 4 12.43 8.18 -13.85
CA LYS A 4 13.89 8.19 -13.69
C LYS A 4 14.34 7.90 -12.24
N ALA A 5 13.62 8.42 -11.25
CA ALA A 5 13.91 8.12 -9.85
C ALA A 5 13.68 6.63 -9.51
N ILE A 6 12.75 5.98 -10.20
CA ILE A 6 12.50 4.53 -10.09
C ILE A 6 13.57 3.74 -10.85
N GLU A 7 13.99 4.20 -12.03
CA GLU A 7 15.00 3.53 -12.85
C GLU A 7 16.42 3.65 -12.27
N ASP A 8 16.70 4.71 -11.51
CA ASP A 8 18.02 4.96 -10.89
C ASP A 8 18.22 4.15 -9.59
N ILE A 9 17.21 3.39 -9.14
CA ILE A 9 17.31 2.50 -7.97
C ILE A 9 18.35 1.42 -8.26
N SER A 10 19.45 1.46 -7.53
CA SER A 10 20.51 0.47 -7.65
C SER A 10 20.38 -0.57 -6.55
N TYR A 11 20.25 -1.83 -6.94
CA TYR A 11 20.44 -2.95 -6.03
C TYR A 11 21.89 -2.93 -5.52
N ARG A 12 22.07 -2.85 -4.19
CA ARG A 12 23.40 -2.73 -3.55
C ARG A 12 23.82 -3.98 -2.77
N GLY A 13 22.95 -4.98 -2.68
CA GLY A 13 23.11 -6.14 -1.79
C GLY A 13 23.02 -5.75 -0.30
N GLY A 14 22.52 -6.67 0.54
CA GLY A 14 22.37 -6.40 1.98
C GLY A 14 21.37 -7.33 2.65
N SER A 15 21.12 -7.11 3.95
CA SER A 15 20.06 -7.79 4.69
C SER A 15 18.74 -7.03 4.58
N THR A 16 17.65 -7.73 4.31
CA THR A 16 16.30 -7.17 4.25
C THR A 16 15.75 -6.92 5.66
N LEU A 17 15.38 -5.67 5.97
CA LEU A 17 14.72 -5.25 7.22
C LEU A 17 13.36 -4.61 6.90
N THR A 18 12.40 -5.45 6.53
CA THR A 18 11.03 -5.06 6.15
C THR A 18 10.29 -4.33 7.27
N SER A 19 10.45 -4.72 8.53
CA SER A 19 9.79 -4.11 9.69
C SER A 19 10.15 -2.64 9.83
N LYS A 20 11.44 -2.32 9.68
CA LYS A 20 11.95 -0.95 9.67
C LYS A 20 11.44 -0.14 8.48
N ALA A 21 11.32 -0.80 7.32
CA ALA A 21 10.74 -0.17 6.13
C ALA A 21 9.31 0.29 6.37
N VAL A 22 8.51 -0.62 6.94
CA VAL A 22 7.12 -0.37 7.29
C VAL A 22 7.01 0.74 8.34
N GLU A 23 7.87 0.75 9.36
CA GLU A 23 7.85 1.81 10.36
C GLU A 23 8.11 3.19 9.78
N LEU A 24 9.11 3.33 8.91
CA LEU A 24 9.41 4.59 8.23
C LEU A 24 8.28 5.00 7.29
N ALA A 25 7.68 4.06 6.56
CA ALA A 25 6.53 4.33 5.71
C ALA A 25 5.34 4.85 6.50
N VAL A 26 5.07 4.26 7.67
CA VAL A 26 4.03 4.76 8.59
C VAL A 26 4.36 6.15 9.11
N GLN A 27 5.62 6.43 9.47
CA GLN A 27 6.02 7.80 9.87
C GLN A 27 5.79 8.80 8.74
N ASP A 28 6.07 8.41 7.49
CA ASP A 28 5.87 9.28 6.33
C ASP A 28 4.39 9.47 5.98
N LEU A 29 3.56 8.44 6.16
CA LEU A 29 2.10 8.56 6.11
C LEU A 29 1.58 9.52 7.16
N GLU A 30 2.02 9.40 8.41
CA GLU A 30 1.61 10.28 9.51
C GLU A 30 2.00 11.73 9.26
N LYS A 31 3.24 11.99 8.84
CA LYS A 31 3.71 13.33 8.45
C LYS A 31 2.96 13.91 7.26
N GLY A 32 2.48 13.02 6.40
CA GLY A 32 1.82 13.38 5.15
C GLY A 32 0.30 13.36 5.20
N LYS A 33 -0.29 13.00 6.33
CA LYS A 33 -1.71 12.74 6.45
C LYS A 33 -2.54 13.98 6.14
N ARG A 34 -3.60 13.78 5.36
CA ARG A 34 -4.65 14.76 5.13
C ARG A 34 -5.98 14.05 5.29
N ASP A 35 -6.96 14.73 5.87
CA ASP A 35 -8.28 14.15 6.13
C ASP A 35 -9.07 13.91 4.83
N ASP A 36 -8.71 14.62 3.75
CA ASP A 36 -9.32 14.52 2.43
C ASP A 36 -8.53 13.62 1.46
N ALA A 37 -7.52 12.88 1.94
CA ALA A 37 -6.68 12.05 1.09
C ALA A 37 -6.77 10.56 1.44
N LEU A 38 -6.94 9.75 0.40
CA LEU A 38 -6.78 8.31 0.53
C LEU A 38 -5.29 7.98 0.68
N GLN A 39 -4.95 7.27 1.74
CA GLN A 39 -3.59 6.78 1.98
C GLN A 39 -3.47 5.35 1.49
N VAL A 40 -2.53 5.10 0.58
CA VAL A 40 -2.26 3.77 0.04
C VAL A 40 -0.81 3.40 0.30
N ILE A 41 -0.57 2.22 0.85
CA ILE A 41 0.74 1.57 0.90
C ILE A 41 0.75 0.33 0.00
N VAL A 42 1.75 0.28 -0.86
CA VAL A 42 2.09 -0.92 -1.64
C VAL A 42 3.43 -1.45 -1.11
N LEU A 43 3.42 -2.65 -0.53
CA LEU A 43 4.62 -3.36 -0.10
C LEU A 43 5.08 -4.25 -1.25
N MET A 44 6.24 -3.97 -1.83
CA MET A 44 6.88 -4.85 -2.81
C MET A 44 8.02 -5.58 -2.11
N ASN A 45 8.00 -6.92 -2.10
CA ASN A 45 9.04 -7.74 -1.48
C ASN A 45 9.50 -8.82 -2.46
N ASP A 46 10.82 -8.94 -2.63
CA ASP A 46 11.47 -9.94 -3.50
C ASP A 46 12.12 -11.12 -2.74
N GLY A 47 12.12 -11.09 -1.40
CA GLY A 47 12.77 -12.14 -0.60
C GLY A 47 12.31 -12.25 0.85
N MET A 48 13.16 -12.87 1.68
CA MET A 48 12.90 -13.07 3.11
C MET A 48 13.53 -11.96 3.95
N SER A 49 12.77 -11.43 4.90
CA SER A 49 13.34 -10.54 5.91
C SER A 49 14.20 -11.30 6.93
N GLN A 50 15.20 -10.62 7.48
CA GLN A 50 15.97 -11.07 8.65
C GLN A 50 15.41 -10.47 9.95
N ASP A 51 14.22 -9.86 9.91
CA ASP A 51 13.59 -9.26 11.07
C ASP A 51 13.20 -10.32 12.13
N PRO A 52 13.42 -10.02 13.42
CA PRO A 52 12.76 -10.74 14.49
C PRO A 52 11.23 -10.66 14.36
N TRP A 53 10.54 -11.76 14.63
CA TRP A 53 9.09 -11.87 14.42
C TRP A 53 8.28 -10.86 15.23
N GLU A 54 8.74 -10.51 16.43
CA GLU A 54 8.15 -9.48 17.27
C GLU A 54 8.14 -8.10 16.59
N ASN A 55 9.16 -7.78 15.79
CA ASN A 55 9.23 -6.52 15.06
C ASN A 55 8.25 -6.51 13.89
N VAL A 56 8.11 -7.65 13.20
CA VAL A 56 7.09 -7.83 12.14
C VAL A 56 5.70 -7.57 12.70
N LEU A 57 5.36 -8.18 13.85
CA LEU A 57 4.05 -8.00 14.49
C LEU A 57 3.82 -6.56 14.95
N ALA A 58 4.83 -5.92 15.56
CA ALA A 58 4.74 -4.54 16.01
C ALA A 58 4.54 -3.56 14.84
N ALA A 59 5.36 -3.69 13.80
CA ALA A 59 5.28 -2.86 12.60
C ALA A 59 3.98 -3.09 11.83
N SER A 60 3.53 -4.34 11.67
CA SER A 60 2.23 -4.69 11.08
C SER A 60 1.06 -4.05 11.83
N LYS A 61 1.06 -4.14 13.17
CA LYS A 61 0.03 -3.52 13.99
C LYS A 61 0.00 -2.00 13.81
N ARG A 62 1.18 -1.36 13.80
CA ARG A 62 1.29 0.08 13.61
C ARG A 62 0.82 0.51 12.22
N LEU A 63 1.18 -0.25 11.19
CA LEU A 63 0.69 -0.07 9.82
C LEU A 63 -0.84 -0.20 9.75
N ALA A 64 -1.44 -1.18 10.44
CA ALA A 64 -2.89 -1.30 10.53
C ALA A 64 -3.57 -0.10 11.20
N GLN A 65 -2.96 0.43 12.25
CA GLN A 65 -3.48 1.59 12.96
C GLN A 65 -3.38 2.89 12.15
N SER A 66 -2.53 2.94 11.11
CA SER A 66 -2.44 4.11 10.22
C SER A 66 -3.76 4.36 9.44
N GLY A 67 -4.55 3.31 9.21
CA GLY A 67 -5.76 3.36 8.40
C GLY A 67 -5.52 3.41 6.89
N ALA A 68 -4.26 3.29 6.45
CA ALA A 68 -3.94 3.21 5.03
C ALA A 68 -4.45 1.92 4.39
N GLU A 69 -4.86 2.00 3.14
CA GLU A 69 -5.14 0.85 2.29
C GLU A 69 -3.82 0.15 1.96
N ARG A 70 -3.76 -1.17 2.15
CA ARG A 70 -2.51 -1.95 2.05
C ARG A 70 -2.62 -2.99 0.94
N PHE A 71 -1.59 -3.07 0.12
CA PHE A 71 -1.42 -4.04 -0.95
C PHE A 71 -0.02 -4.65 -0.86
N GLY A 72 0.11 -5.94 -1.19
CA GLY A 72 1.38 -6.65 -1.21
C GLY A 72 1.69 -7.20 -2.59
N VAL A 73 2.88 -6.94 -3.12
CA VAL A 73 3.36 -7.51 -4.37
C VAL A 73 4.58 -8.36 -4.05
N ALA A 74 4.44 -9.67 -4.21
CA ALA A 74 5.53 -10.61 -4.06
C ALA A 74 6.24 -10.77 -5.41
N LEU A 75 7.55 -10.55 -5.43
CA LEU A 75 8.41 -10.66 -6.60
C LEU A 75 9.29 -11.90 -6.42
N GLY A 76 9.30 -12.83 -7.38
CA GLY A 76 10.11 -14.05 -7.28
C GLY A 76 9.54 -15.11 -6.32
N GLU A 77 10.30 -16.20 -6.17
CA GLU A 77 9.83 -17.43 -5.51
C GLU A 77 10.15 -17.50 -4.01
N GLU A 78 11.13 -16.73 -3.53
CA GLU A 78 11.68 -16.83 -2.17
C GLU A 78 11.03 -15.87 -1.15
N VAL A 79 9.91 -15.24 -1.49
CA VAL A 79 9.21 -14.30 -0.59
C VAL A 79 8.57 -15.02 0.60
N ASP A 80 8.81 -14.54 1.83
CA ASP A 80 8.04 -15.01 3.00
C ASP A 80 6.62 -14.44 2.99
N LEU A 81 5.70 -15.22 2.42
CA LEU A 81 4.28 -14.84 2.35
C LEU A 81 3.65 -14.65 3.73
N ARG A 82 4.14 -15.28 4.79
CA ARG A 82 3.55 -15.15 6.14
C ARG A 82 3.77 -13.76 6.69
N GLU A 83 4.98 -13.24 6.49
CA GLU A 83 5.33 -11.86 6.84
C GLU A 83 4.52 -10.87 6.00
N LEU A 84 4.46 -11.07 4.69
CA LEU A 84 3.68 -10.21 3.79
C LEU A 84 2.19 -10.20 4.15
N GLU A 85 1.63 -11.36 4.48
CA GLU A 85 0.25 -11.51 4.96
C GLU A 85 -0.01 -10.73 6.25
N HIS A 86 0.95 -10.65 7.15
CA HIS A 86 0.82 -9.84 8.36
C HIS A 86 0.80 -8.35 8.08
N TYR A 87 1.66 -7.86 7.18
CA TYR A 87 1.62 -6.44 6.83
C TYR A 87 0.36 -6.05 6.05
N VAL A 88 -0.08 -6.89 5.09
CA VAL A 88 -1.24 -6.58 4.24
C VAL A 88 -2.56 -6.80 4.98
N GLY A 89 -2.66 -7.87 5.78
CA GLY A 89 -3.84 -8.24 6.56
C GLY A 89 -4.99 -8.87 5.76
N ASP A 90 -4.99 -8.76 4.43
CA ASP A 90 -5.93 -9.46 3.53
C ASP A 90 -5.17 -10.17 2.40
N LYS A 91 -5.26 -11.51 2.38
CA LYS A 91 -4.62 -12.36 1.36
C LYS A 91 -5.08 -12.03 -0.06
N LYS A 92 -6.29 -11.51 -0.24
CA LYS A 92 -6.81 -11.13 -1.56
C LYS A 92 -6.06 -9.94 -2.15
N ARG A 93 -5.43 -9.12 -1.31
CA ARG A 93 -4.64 -7.96 -1.71
C ARG A 93 -3.14 -8.26 -1.83
N ILE A 94 -2.79 -9.55 -1.94
CA ILE A 94 -1.44 -10.02 -2.24
C ILE A 94 -1.40 -10.49 -3.69
N TYR A 95 -0.45 -9.98 -4.47
CA TYR A 95 -0.28 -10.21 -5.90
C TYR A 95 1.07 -10.89 -6.15
N ARG A 96 1.06 -11.91 -7.00
CA ARG A 96 2.25 -12.66 -7.41
C ARG A 96 2.06 -13.22 -8.82
N ASP A 97 3.12 -13.76 -9.42
CA ASP A 97 3.04 -14.64 -10.60
C ASP A 97 2.26 -14.03 -11.78
N GLY A 98 2.56 -12.78 -12.15
CA GLY A 98 1.90 -12.10 -13.27
C GLY A 98 0.54 -11.46 -12.95
N SER A 99 0.17 -11.38 -11.66
CA SER A 99 -1.05 -10.69 -11.21
C SER A 99 -1.00 -9.15 -11.30
N THR A 100 -0.16 -8.57 -12.16
CA THR A 100 -0.02 -7.12 -12.33
C THR A 100 -1.33 -6.47 -12.76
N GLU A 101 -2.04 -7.07 -13.71
CA GLU A 101 -3.33 -6.54 -14.17
C GLU A 101 -4.36 -6.52 -13.05
N ARG A 102 -4.45 -7.59 -12.26
CA ARG A 102 -5.35 -7.65 -11.09
C ARG A 102 -5.02 -6.57 -10.06
N PHE A 103 -3.73 -6.33 -9.82
CA PHE A 103 -3.29 -5.25 -8.94
C PHE A 103 -3.74 -3.87 -9.45
N LEU A 104 -3.56 -3.62 -10.74
CA LEU A 104 -3.99 -2.37 -11.37
C LEU A 104 -5.51 -2.21 -11.31
N GLU A 105 -6.27 -3.27 -11.61
CA GLU A 105 -7.73 -3.29 -11.51
C GLU A 105 -8.21 -2.97 -10.09
N ASP A 106 -7.62 -3.59 -9.07
CA ASP A 106 -7.99 -3.39 -7.67
C ASP A 106 -7.67 -1.95 -7.19
N ILE A 107 -6.51 -1.40 -7.56
CA ILE A 107 -6.15 0.00 -7.22
C ILE A 107 -7.05 1.00 -7.95
N VAL A 108 -7.31 0.79 -9.24
CA VAL A 108 -8.21 1.67 -10.02
C VAL A 108 -9.62 1.57 -9.48
N GLY A 109 -10.08 0.36 -9.12
CA GLY A 109 -11.34 0.13 -8.45
C GLY A 109 -11.44 0.87 -7.12
N LEU A 110 -10.39 0.83 -6.31
CA LEU A 110 -10.32 1.58 -5.05
C LEU A 110 -10.46 3.09 -5.29
N ILE A 111 -9.72 3.65 -6.25
CA ILE A 111 -9.76 5.09 -6.55
C ILE A 111 -11.15 5.51 -7.04
N ASN A 112 -11.79 4.73 -7.91
CA ASN A 112 -13.08 5.06 -8.50
C ASN A 112 -14.27 4.82 -7.55
N ASN A 113 -14.18 3.82 -6.68
CA ASN A 113 -15.25 3.46 -5.74
C ASN A 113 -15.27 4.33 -4.48
N ASN A 114 -14.25 5.16 -4.24
CA ASN A 114 -14.24 6.12 -3.14
C ASN A 114 -15.27 7.25 -3.27
N ASN A 115 -16.06 7.28 -4.35
CA ASN A 115 -17.32 8.03 -4.40
C ASN A 115 -18.49 7.35 -3.64
N LYS A 116 -18.27 6.18 -3.03
CA LYS A 116 -19.33 5.38 -2.35
C LYS A 116 -18.93 4.79 -0.99
N CYS A 117 -17.96 5.37 -0.29
CA CYS A 117 -17.63 4.95 1.08
C CYS A 117 -17.77 6.10 2.09
N LEU A 118 -18.94 6.74 2.10
CA LEU A 118 -19.54 7.41 3.27
C LEU A 118 -21.07 7.35 3.12
N ASP A 119 -21.67 6.17 3.25
CA ASP A 119 -23.10 6.05 3.54
C ASP A 119 -23.37 4.70 4.20
N SER A 120 -23.05 4.62 5.48
CA SER A 120 -23.71 3.68 6.38
C SER A 120 -24.82 4.44 7.10
N ASN A 121 -26.00 4.53 6.47
CA ASN A 121 -27.28 4.45 7.18
C ASN A 121 -28.48 4.28 6.25
N SER A 122 -29.32 3.31 6.64
CA SER A 122 -30.73 3.11 6.30
C SER A 122 -31.13 2.65 4.89
N GLU A 123 -31.83 1.50 4.87
CA GLU A 123 -32.75 1.10 3.82
C GLU A 123 -33.79 2.19 3.51
N LYS A 124 -34.13 2.29 2.20
CA LYS A 124 -35.19 3.09 1.52
C LYS A 124 -34.82 4.56 1.30
N LYS A 125 -34.68 5.05 0.06
CA LYS A 125 -35.73 5.17 -0.96
C LYS A 125 -35.09 5.48 -2.35
N VAL A 126 -35.69 4.99 -3.43
CA VAL A 126 -35.33 5.35 -4.81
C VAL A 126 -35.56 6.85 -5.02
N GLU A 127 -34.53 7.59 -5.40
CA GLU A 127 -34.66 8.87 -6.11
C GLU A 127 -33.42 9.11 -6.98
N ASN A 128 -33.67 9.31 -8.28
CA ASN A 128 -32.68 9.67 -9.29
C ASN A 128 -32.02 11.01 -8.94
N SER A 129 -30.69 11.06 -9.02
CA SER A 129 -29.97 12.32 -9.20
C SER A 129 -28.62 12.07 -9.87
N ASN A 130 -28.53 12.47 -11.15
CA ASN A 130 -27.26 12.75 -11.80
C ASN A 130 -26.48 13.76 -10.96
N LYS A 131 -25.31 13.37 -10.46
CA LYS A 131 -24.32 14.29 -9.92
C LYS A 131 -22.93 13.85 -10.34
N ASN A 132 -22.53 14.30 -11.54
CA ASN A 132 -21.13 14.36 -11.93
C ASN A 132 -20.49 15.53 -11.20
N ASN A 133 -20.04 15.29 -9.97
CA ASN A 133 -19.18 16.22 -9.25
C ASN A 133 -17.81 15.53 -9.13
N ASN A 134 -16.95 15.74 -10.13
CA ASN A 134 -15.54 15.34 -10.05
C ASN A 134 -14.80 16.32 -9.13
N GLU A 135 -15.04 16.22 -7.82
CA GLU A 135 -14.06 16.67 -6.84
C GLU A 135 -12.91 15.66 -6.89
N GLY A 136 -11.73 16.11 -7.32
CA GLY A 136 -10.59 15.24 -7.50
C GLY A 136 -10.19 14.60 -6.18
N VAL A 137 -10.28 13.27 -6.09
CA VAL A 137 -9.77 12.50 -4.95
C VAL A 137 -8.25 12.70 -4.89
N VAL A 138 -7.76 13.36 -3.84
CA VAL A 138 -6.32 13.51 -3.61
C VAL A 138 -5.80 12.18 -3.08
N VAL A 139 -4.86 11.55 -3.80
CA VAL A 139 -4.31 10.26 -3.39
C VAL A 139 -2.87 10.46 -2.94
N ILE A 140 -2.61 10.09 -1.69
CA ILE A 140 -1.24 10.01 -1.18
C ILE A 140 -0.84 8.54 -1.24
N MET A 141 -0.13 8.20 -2.31
CA MET A 141 0.42 6.87 -2.50
C MET A 141 1.85 6.85 -1.97
N VAL A 142 2.10 6.05 -0.95
CA VAL A 142 3.45 5.74 -0.48
C VAL A 142 3.77 4.33 -0.98
N VAL A 143 4.71 4.24 -1.92
CA VAL A 143 5.19 2.95 -2.40
C VAL A 143 6.39 2.58 -1.54
N VAL A 144 6.27 1.47 -0.82
CA VAL A 144 7.34 0.92 0.01
C VAL A 144 7.94 -0.23 -0.76
N VAL A 145 9.11 0.03 -1.33
CA VAL A 145 9.85 -0.95 -2.10
C VAL A 145 10.89 -1.55 -1.16
N VAL A 146 10.67 -2.80 -0.75
CA VAL A 146 11.59 -3.56 0.09
C VAL A 146 12.34 -4.52 -0.83
N LEU A 147 13.44 -4.03 -1.42
CA LEU A 147 14.28 -4.79 -2.36
C LEU A 147 15.65 -5.03 -1.75
N GLU A 148 15.77 -5.86 -0.72
CA GLU A 148 17.03 -6.08 0.04
C GLU A 148 17.78 -4.78 0.49
N ASN A 149 17.12 -3.63 0.32
CA ASN A 149 17.53 -2.24 0.45
C ASN A 149 16.24 -1.46 0.78
N LEU A 150 16.34 -0.55 1.73
CA LEU A 150 15.21 0.26 2.17
C LEU A 150 15.09 1.53 1.31
N GLU A 151 14.14 1.57 0.39
CA GLU A 151 13.78 2.79 -0.33
C GLU A 151 12.28 3.09 -0.23
N ILE A 152 11.97 4.32 0.17
CA ILE A 152 10.60 4.80 0.37
C ILE A 152 10.32 5.86 -0.67
N PHE A 153 9.31 5.59 -1.49
CA PHE A 153 8.88 6.53 -2.52
C PHE A 153 7.56 7.16 -2.12
N ARG A 154 7.57 8.49 -1.99
CA ARG A 154 6.38 9.28 -1.73
C ARG A 154 5.88 9.88 -3.03
N TYR A 155 4.66 9.51 -3.42
CA TYR A 155 3.96 10.12 -4.53
C TYR A 155 2.74 10.90 -4.02
N LYS A 156 2.58 12.11 -4.54
CA LYS A 156 1.40 12.94 -4.33
C LYS A 156 0.78 13.15 -5.70
N TYR A 157 -0.47 12.73 -5.87
CA TYR A 157 -1.26 12.97 -7.06
C TYR A 157 -2.43 13.90 -6.73
#